data_AF-A0A4U7CE16-F1
#
_entry.id   AF-A0A4U7CE16-F1
#
_cell.length_a   1.000
_cell.length_b   1.000
_cell.length_c   1.000
_cell.angle_alpha   90.00
_cell.angle_beta   90.00
_cell.angle_gamma   90.00
#
_symmetry.space_group_name_H-M   'P 1'
#
loop_
_entity.id
_entity.type
_entity.pdbx_description
1 polymer ?
#
loop_
_entity_poly.entity_id
_entity_poly.type
_entity_poly.pdbx_seq_one_letter_code
_entity_poly.pdbx_strand_id
1 'polypeptide(L)'
;MDGSRDRGVTTVVATILMVAIVVILAATISVVILDFESELPEPQQLRGFGDTEVTLGPEHRSWGGWNNGNSNPPRGDIDVVRVPYVAGPTFQGDEVGSILVSWEGSNGEGGQVRFLNPNRFDADTAQTFHDGDVGDFCTGDFGVGETLTIRMAHNRYQAGGTGTDVADIGEQYVESNQNDIARGDDEPFFRVENRYPIDFSGDRPMEPGDSVEILLIGVNDEQPIARTTAVATAASGEPTERDKPECR
;
A
#
# COMPACT_ATOMS: atom_id res chain seq x y z
N MET A 1 41.37 43.77 36.28
CA MET A 1 39.96 44.13 36.06
C MET A 1 39.84 44.48 34.58
N ASP A 2 39.10 43.81 33.72
CA ASP A 2 38.37 42.56 33.78
C ASP A 2 38.21 42.19 32.29
N GLY A 3 38.58 40.99 31.90
CA GLY A 3 38.63 40.56 30.50
C GLY A 3 37.71 39.36 30.35
N SER A 4 36.39 39.60 30.32
CA SER A 4 35.42 38.54 30.16
C SER A 4 35.48 37.99 28.73
N ARG A 5 35.94 36.74 28.61
CA ARG A 5 35.87 35.94 27.39
C ARG A 5 34.49 35.28 27.32
N ASP A 6 33.56 35.91 26.60
CA ASP A 6 32.37 35.25 26.09
C ASP A 6 32.74 34.38 24.88
N ARG A 7 33.28 33.17 25.10
CA ARG A 7 33.32 32.11 24.08
C ARG A 7 33.37 30.73 24.75
N GLY A 8 32.27 29.99 24.70
CA GLY A 8 32.27 28.58 25.10
C GLY A 8 30.91 27.92 25.35
N VAL A 9 29.79 28.66 25.30
CA VAL A 9 28.48 28.09 25.65
C VAL A 9 27.61 27.77 24.41
N THR A 10 27.82 28.43 23.28
CA THR A 10 26.94 28.30 22.11
C THR A 10 27.13 27.01 21.31
N THR A 11 28.36 26.50 21.18
CA THR A 11 28.63 25.30 20.34
C THR A 11 28.17 24.01 21.02
N VAL A 12 28.32 23.90 22.35
CA VAL A 12 27.89 22.72 23.12
C VAL A 12 26.37 22.64 23.22
N VAL A 13 25.70 23.79 23.40
CA VAL A 13 24.24 23.84 23.43
C VAL A 13 23.66 23.49 22.06
N ALA A 14 24.28 23.96 20.97
CA ALA A 14 23.85 23.63 19.60
C ALA A 14 24.01 22.14 19.27
N THR A 15 25.10 21.49 19.69
CA THR A 15 25.26 20.05 19.50
C THR A 15 24.29 19.24 20.35
N ILE A 16 24.05 19.63 21.61
CA ILE A 16 23.05 18.95 22.45
C ILE A 16 21.64 19.10 21.86
N LEU A 17 21.27 20.29 21.38
CA LEU A 17 19.98 20.52 20.73
C LEU A 17 19.84 19.75 19.42
N MET A 18 20.89 19.69 18.60
CA MET A 18 20.86 18.95 17.35
C MET A 18 20.76 17.44 17.60
N VAL A 19 21.51 16.91 18.57
CA VAL A 19 21.39 15.50 18.99
C VAL A 19 20.01 15.23 19.57
N ALA A 20 19.44 16.12 20.38
CA ALA A 20 18.09 15.96 20.92
C ALA A 20 17.02 15.97 19.83
N ILE A 21 17.12 16.84 18.82
CA ILE A 21 16.19 16.89 17.69
C ILE A 21 16.32 15.62 16.82
N VAL A 22 17.55 15.16 16.55
CA VAL A 22 17.78 13.92 15.80
C VAL A 22 17.28 12.71 16.60
N VAL A 23 17.42 12.69 17.92
CA VAL A 23 16.87 11.62 18.77
C VAL A 23 15.35 11.67 18.82
N ILE A 24 14.73 12.86 18.84
CA ILE A 24 13.26 12.98 18.78
C ILE A 24 12.75 12.54 17.41
N LEU A 25 13.41 12.91 16.30
CA LEU A 25 13.06 12.49 14.94
C LEU A 25 13.36 10.99 14.67
N ALA A 26 14.36 10.41 15.33
CA ALA A 26 14.62 8.97 15.27
C ALA A 26 13.67 8.18 16.18
N ALA A 27 13.13 8.81 17.22
CA ALA A 27 12.13 8.22 18.12
C ALA A 27 10.69 8.33 17.58
N THR A 28 10.45 9.08 16.49
CA THR A 28 9.19 9.06 15.74
C THR A 28 9.14 7.93 14.72
N ILE A 29 9.81 6.80 14.96
CA ILE A 29 9.33 5.54 14.40
C ILE A 29 8.03 5.26 15.14
N SER A 30 6.93 5.77 14.60
CA SER A 30 5.59 5.55 15.13
C SER A 30 5.22 4.10 14.84
N VAL A 31 5.70 3.17 15.66
CA VAL A 31 5.13 1.82 15.68
C VAL A 31 3.71 1.99 16.24
N VAL A 32 2.74 2.12 15.35
CA VAL A 32 1.31 2.15 15.73
C VAL A 32 0.94 0.75 16.20
N ILE A 33 1.04 0.52 17.51
CA ILE A 33 0.55 -0.70 18.18
C ILE A 33 -0.86 -0.40 18.66
N LEU A 34 -1.86 -0.62 17.81
CA LEU A 34 -3.27 -0.57 18.20
C LEU A 34 -3.80 -2.01 18.32
N ASP A 35 -3.86 -2.46 19.56
CA ASP A 35 -4.73 -3.49 20.15
C ASP A 35 -4.97 -4.78 19.32
N PHE A 36 -4.20 -5.83 19.63
CA PHE A 36 -4.44 -7.22 19.21
C PHE A 36 -4.78 -8.13 20.42
N GLU A 37 -5.06 -7.56 21.60
CA GLU A 37 -4.95 -8.32 22.86
C GLU A 37 -6.17 -9.14 23.30
N SER A 38 -7.25 -9.28 22.51
CA SER A 38 -8.46 -9.96 23.03
C SER A 38 -8.58 -11.46 22.76
N GLU A 39 -8.02 -12.06 21.69
CA GLU A 39 -8.39 -13.46 21.33
C GLU A 39 -7.29 -14.31 20.63
N LEU A 40 -5.99 -14.12 20.90
CA LEU A 40 -4.95 -14.95 20.27
C LEU A 40 -4.33 -15.99 21.24
N PRO A 41 -4.31 -17.29 20.88
CA PRO A 41 -3.82 -18.37 21.76
C PRO A 41 -2.30 -18.44 21.95
N GLU A 42 -1.51 -17.68 21.19
CA GLU A 42 -0.05 -17.58 21.35
C GLU A 42 0.44 -16.14 21.05
N PRO A 43 1.52 -15.67 21.69
CA PRO A 43 2.09 -14.37 21.39
C PRO A 43 2.66 -14.37 19.97
N GLN A 44 1.94 -13.73 19.03
CA GLN A 44 2.50 -13.45 17.71
C GLN A 44 3.81 -12.67 17.89
N GLN A 45 4.88 -13.10 17.19
CA GLN A 45 6.09 -12.30 17.14
C GLN A 45 5.74 -10.96 16.50
N LEU A 46 5.91 -9.88 17.26
CA LEU A 46 5.51 -8.52 16.86
C LEU A 46 6.16 -8.14 15.53
N ARG A 47 5.34 -7.70 14.58
CA ARG A 47 5.75 -7.17 13.28
C ARG A 47 5.50 -5.66 13.27
N GLY A 48 6.58 -4.90 13.13
CA GLY A 48 6.57 -3.44 13.16
C GLY A 48 6.78 -2.86 11.77
N PHE A 49 5.88 -1.97 11.38
CA PHE A 49 6.01 -1.14 10.18
C PHE A 49 6.52 0.25 10.55
N GLY A 50 7.25 0.87 9.62
CA GLY A 50 7.58 2.29 9.67
C GLY A 50 6.43 3.16 9.19
N ASP A 51 6.73 4.42 8.92
CA ASP A 51 5.74 5.37 8.41
C ASP A 51 5.20 4.89 7.05
N THR A 52 3.94 4.50 7.04
CA THR A 52 3.25 4.05 5.83
C THR A 52 2.76 5.24 5.03
N GLU A 53 2.98 5.20 3.72
CA GLU A 53 2.57 6.28 2.81
C GLU A 53 1.49 5.77 1.87
N VAL A 54 0.42 6.57 1.70
CA VAL A 54 -0.62 6.33 0.70
C VAL A 54 -0.66 7.52 -0.24
N THR A 55 -0.28 7.30 -1.49
CA THR A 55 -0.26 8.31 -2.54
C THR A 55 -1.27 7.97 -3.62
N LEU A 56 -2.20 8.88 -3.87
CA LEU A 56 -3.29 8.69 -4.82
C LEU A 56 -2.90 9.18 -6.21
N GLY A 57 -2.99 8.28 -7.19
CA GLY A 57 -2.66 8.51 -8.60
C GLY A 57 -1.24 9.01 -8.91
N PRO A 58 -0.15 8.56 -8.27
CA PRO A 58 1.21 8.91 -8.73
C PRO A 58 1.58 8.21 -10.05
N GLU A 59 0.89 7.12 -10.38
CA GLU A 59 1.14 6.28 -11.54
C GLU A 59 -0.12 6.15 -12.39
N HIS A 60 0.04 5.89 -13.68
CA HIS A 60 -1.08 5.54 -14.56
C HIS A 60 -0.79 4.29 -15.40
N ARG A 61 -1.84 3.59 -15.81
CA ARG A 61 -1.73 2.44 -16.70
C ARG A 61 -1.21 2.87 -18.09
N SER A 62 -0.40 2.04 -18.74
CA SER A 62 0.23 2.32 -20.05
C SER A 62 -0.72 2.33 -21.28
N TRP A 63 -2.03 2.18 -21.08
CA TRP A 63 -3.02 2.18 -22.17
C TRP A 63 -3.80 3.51 -22.22
N GLY A 64 -3.99 4.09 -23.40
CA GLY A 64 -4.51 5.46 -23.54
C GLY A 64 -5.96 5.74 -23.08
N GLY A 65 -6.72 4.74 -22.63
CA GLY A 65 -8.08 4.94 -22.10
C GLY A 65 -8.14 5.24 -20.61
N TRP A 66 -6.99 5.24 -19.92
CA TRP A 66 -6.87 5.48 -18.49
C TRP A 66 -7.37 6.87 -18.06
N ASN A 67 -7.37 7.87 -18.95
CA ASN A 67 -7.71 9.27 -18.67
C ASN A 67 -8.95 9.79 -19.42
N ASN A 68 -9.71 8.94 -20.12
CA ASN A 68 -10.86 9.34 -20.94
C ASN A 68 -10.54 10.46 -21.95
N GLY A 69 -9.34 10.43 -22.54
CA GLY A 69 -8.89 11.45 -23.47
C GLY A 69 -8.65 12.83 -22.83
N ASN A 70 -8.68 12.93 -21.49
CA ASN A 70 -8.24 14.12 -20.78
C ASN A 70 -6.72 14.26 -20.94
N SER A 71 -6.29 15.32 -21.62
CA SER A 71 -4.86 15.58 -21.84
C SER A 71 -4.11 16.07 -20.59
N ASN A 72 -4.81 16.37 -19.49
CA ASN A 72 -4.23 16.82 -18.23
C ASN A 72 -5.07 16.32 -17.03
N PRO A 73 -5.11 15.00 -16.80
CA PRO A 73 -5.83 14.45 -15.66
C PRO A 73 -5.16 14.89 -14.35
N PRO A 74 -5.94 15.20 -13.31
CA PRO A 74 -5.41 15.77 -12.07
C PRO A 74 -4.50 14.81 -11.30
N ARG A 75 -4.60 13.50 -11.57
CA ARG A 75 -3.77 12.41 -11.04
C ARG A 75 -3.92 11.19 -11.93
N GLY A 76 -2.99 10.25 -11.79
CA GLY A 76 -3.02 8.93 -12.41
C GLY A 76 -4.17 8.06 -11.87
N ASP A 77 -4.29 6.86 -12.43
CA ASP A 77 -5.35 5.91 -12.08
C ASP A 77 -4.87 4.67 -11.33
N ILE A 78 -3.63 4.73 -10.82
CA ILE A 78 -3.04 3.74 -9.93
C ILE A 78 -2.68 4.44 -8.63
N ASP A 79 -3.30 4.03 -7.53
CA ASP A 79 -2.94 4.43 -6.18
C ASP A 79 -1.82 3.53 -5.66
N VAL A 80 -0.89 4.10 -4.88
CA VAL A 80 0.30 3.41 -4.39
C VAL A 80 0.37 3.52 -2.88
N VAL A 81 0.48 2.36 -2.22
CA VAL A 81 0.74 2.25 -0.78
C VAL A 81 2.15 1.74 -0.56
N ARG A 82 2.93 2.43 0.28
CA ARG A 82 4.30 2.06 0.65
C ARG A 82 4.34 1.74 2.13
N VAL A 83 4.68 0.50 2.47
CA VAL A 83 4.75 0.00 3.85
C VAL A 83 6.18 -0.44 4.16
N PRO A 84 7.00 0.42 4.80
CA PRO A 84 8.34 0.04 5.23
C PRO A 84 8.26 -0.99 6.35
N TYR A 85 9.00 -2.10 6.25
CA TYR A 85 9.05 -3.10 7.32
C TYR A 85 10.33 -2.97 8.13
N VAL A 86 10.19 -2.70 9.43
CA VAL A 86 11.30 -2.23 10.28
C VAL A 86 11.65 -3.18 11.42
N ALA A 87 10.75 -4.09 11.81
CA ALA A 87 11.01 -5.05 12.88
C ALA A 87 10.13 -6.31 12.78
N GLY A 88 10.69 -7.47 13.08
CA GLY A 88 9.96 -8.75 13.15
C GLY A 88 10.56 -9.83 12.24
N PRO A 89 9.97 -11.05 12.22
CA PRO A 89 10.39 -12.12 11.32
C PRO A 89 10.09 -11.78 9.85
N THR A 90 10.84 -12.38 8.92
CA THR A 90 10.55 -12.30 7.48
C THR A 90 9.16 -12.84 7.19
N PHE A 91 8.38 -12.13 6.38
CA PHE A 91 7.16 -12.68 5.82
C PHE A 91 7.50 -13.71 4.75
N GLN A 92 7.13 -14.97 4.97
CA GLN A 92 7.21 -15.97 3.90
C GLN A 92 6.10 -15.72 2.88
N GLY A 93 6.39 -15.85 1.59
CA GLY A 93 5.41 -15.59 0.53
C GLY A 93 4.14 -16.44 0.62
N ASP A 94 4.17 -17.56 1.34
CA ASP A 94 3.05 -18.47 1.56
C ASP A 94 2.35 -18.28 2.91
N GLU A 95 2.87 -17.48 3.85
CA GLU A 95 2.24 -17.28 5.16
C GLU A 95 1.08 -16.26 5.14
N VAL A 96 1.14 -15.33 4.18
CA VAL A 96 0.16 -14.27 4.01
C VAL A 96 -0.93 -14.80 3.08
N GLY A 97 -2.14 -14.98 3.60
CA GLY A 97 -3.29 -15.43 2.81
C GLY A 97 -3.89 -14.33 1.95
N SER A 98 -3.97 -13.11 2.49
CA SER A 98 -4.48 -11.94 1.78
C SER A 98 -3.97 -10.63 2.39
N ILE A 99 -4.00 -9.56 1.60
CA ILE A 99 -3.74 -8.19 2.02
C ILE A 99 -5.00 -7.37 1.76
N LEU A 100 -5.49 -6.72 2.82
CA LEU A 100 -6.64 -5.82 2.76
C LEU A 100 -6.16 -4.39 2.89
N VAL A 101 -6.64 -3.52 2.00
CA VAL A 101 -6.50 -2.07 2.11
C VAL A 101 -7.90 -1.51 2.27
N SER A 102 -8.22 -0.96 3.44
CA SER A 102 -9.51 -0.35 3.77
C SER A 102 -9.35 1.14 4.00
N TRP A 103 -10.36 1.93 3.68
CA TRP A 103 -10.37 3.36 3.92
C TRP A 103 -11.73 3.85 4.40
N GLU A 104 -11.69 4.93 5.17
CA GLU A 104 -12.86 5.63 5.67
C GLU A 104 -12.64 7.14 5.59
N GLY A 105 -13.60 7.85 4.99
CA GLY A 105 -13.62 9.29 4.94
C GLY A 105 -14.34 9.92 6.13
N SER A 106 -14.18 11.23 6.31
CA SER A 106 -14.83 11.97 7.40
C SER A 106 -16.36 11.95 7.38
N ASN A 107 -16.96 11.56 6.25
CA ASN A 107 -18.40 11.40 6.05
C ASN A 107 -18.89 9.97 6.34
N GLY A 108 -18.01 9.05 6.73
CA GLY A 108 -18.32 7.63 6.97
C GLY A 108 -18.44 6.79 5.69
N GLU A 109 -18.29 7.39 4.51
CA GLU A 109 -18.17 6.64 3.26
C GLU A 109 -16.75 6.09 3.15
N GLY A 110 -16.63 4.90 2.57
CA GLY A 110 -15.35 4.24 2.47
C GLY A 110 -15.40 3.02 1.57
N GLY A 111 -14.43 2.15 1.75
CA GLY A 111 -14.37 0.90 1.04
C GLY A 111 -13.15 0.09 1.39
N GLN A 112 -12.99 -1.01 0.68
CA GLN A 112 -11.83 -1.87 0.80
C GLN A 112 -11.50 -2.53 -0.54
N VAL A 113 -10.23 -2.87 -0.68
CA VAL A 113 -9.70 -3.75 -1.73
C VAL A 113 -8.96 -4.89 -1.04
N ARG A 114 -9.32 -6.12 -1.38
CA ARG A 114 -8.60 -7.31 -0.95
C ARG A 114 -7.81 -7.92 -2.11
N PHE A 115 -6.52 -8.09 -1.88
CA PHE A 115 -5.62 -8.91 -2.69
C PHE A 115 -5.48 -10.28 -2.04
N LEU A 116 -5.91 -11.32 -2.72
CA LEU A 116 -5.66 -12.70 -2.31
C LEU A 116 -4.27 -13.14 -2.78
N ASN A 117 -3.56 -13.92 -1.97
CA ASN A 117 -2.28 -14.50 -2.38
C ASN A 117 -2.46 -15.37 -3.65
N PRO A 118 -1.65 -15.18 -4.71
CA PRO A 118 -1.76 -15.97 -5.95
C PRO A 118 -1.62 -17.48 -5.75
N ASN A 119 -0.88 -17.94 -4.74
CA ASN A 119 -0.78 -19.36 -4.38
C ASN A 119 -2.13 -19.97 -3.96
N ARG A 120 -3.13 -19.13 -3.66
CA ARG A 120 -4.46 -19.53 -3.20
C ARG A 120 -5.54 -19.33 -4.25
N PHE A 121 -5.16 -18.98 -5.49
CA PHE A 121 -6.12 -18.91 -6.58
C PHE A 121 -6.59 -20.31 -6.92
N ASP A 122 -7.80 -20.63 -6.48
CA ASP A 122 -8.46 -21.90 -6.69
C ASP A 122 -9.97 -21.69 -6.89
N ALA A 123 -10.70 -22.78 -7.13
CA ALA A 123 -12.14 -22.72 -7.36
C ALA A 123 -12.95 -22.30 -6.10
N ASP A 124 -12.36 -22.40 -4.91
CA ASP A 124 -13.04 -22.20 -3.64
C ASP A 124 -12.93 -20.75 -3.13
N THR A 125 -11.96 -19.98 -3.61
CA THR A 125 -11.73 -18.59 -3.18
C THR A 125 -12.65 -17.55 -3.80
N ALA A 126 -13.51 -17.94 -4.76
CA ALA A 126 -14.53 -17.11 -5.40
C ALA A 126 -14.01 -15.79 -6.01
N GLN A 127 -12.70 -15.60 -6.17
CA GLN A 127 -12.15 -14.47 -6.92
C GLN A 127 -12.55 -14.61 -8.38
N THR A 128 -13.28 -13.62 -8.88
CA THR A 128 -13.63 -13.55 -10.30
C THR A 128 -12.37 -13.34 -11.11
N PHE A 129 -12.16 -14.22 -12.09
CA PHE A 129 -11.10 -14.10 -13.06
C PHE A 129 -11.66 -13.36 -14.28
N HIS A 130 -11.21 -12.14 -14.59
CA HIS A 130 -11.53 -11.57 -15.90
C HIS A 130 -10.96 -12.47 -17.02
N ASP A 131 -11.84 -12.99 -17.87
CA ASP A 131 -11.52 -13.82 -19.05
C ASP A 131 -10.69 -15.10 -18.78
N GLY A 132 -10.49 -15.48 -17.51
CA GLY A 132 -10.13 -16.83 -17.07
C GLY A 132 -8.65 -17.18 -16.91
N ASP A 133 -7.71 -16.25 -17.10
CA ASP A 133 -6.28 -16.57 -16.89
C ASP A 133 -5.47 -15.37 -16.34
N VAL A 134 -5.00 -15.50 -15.10
CA VAL A 134 -4.06 -14.56 -14.45
C VAL A 134 -2.64 -14.70 -14.98
N GLY A 135 -2.36 -15.74 -15.78
CA GLY A 135 -1.04 -16.10 -16.27
C GLY A 135 -0.16 -16.72 -15.20
N ASP A 136 1.15 -16.71 -15.42
CA ASP A 136 2.09 -17.13 -14.38
C ASP A 136 2.02 -16.17 -13.19
N PHE A 137 2.30 -16.68 -12.00
CA PHE A 137 2.37 -15.89 -10.79
C PHE A 137 3.63 -16.19 -10.00
N CYS A 138 4.02 -15.22 -9.19
CA CYS A 138 5.23 -15.28 -8.41
C CYS A 138 4.97 -14.67 -7.02
N THR A 139 5.46 -15.39 -6.02
CA THR A 139 5.47 -14.93 -4.64
C THR A 139 6.89 -14.85 -4.12
N GLY A 140 7.13 -13.91 -3.21
CA GLY A 140 8.45 -13.70 -2.62
C GLY A 140 8.37 -13.51 -1.11
N ASP A 141 9.53 -13.52 -0.46
CA ASP A 141 9.65 -13.27 0.97
C ASP A 141 9.89 -11.79 1.24
N PHE A 142 9.21 -11.22 2.23
CA PHE A 142 9.31 -9.80 2.59
C PHE A 142 9.96 -9.60 3.96
N GLY A 143 11.19 -9.08 3.96
CA GLY A 143 12.07 -8.99 5.12
C GLY A 143 12.23 -7.58 5.68
N VAL A 144 12.80 -7.50 6.90
CA VAL A 144 13.12 -6.22 7.55
C VAL A 144 14.11 -5.42 6.70
N GLY A 145 13.84 -4.13 6.52
CA GLY A 145 14.61 -3.22 5.68
C GLY A 145 14.06 -3.08 4.26
N GLU A 146 13.11 -3.93 3.85
CA GLU A 146 12.39 -3.77 2.60
C GLU A 146 11.14 -2.91 2.78
N THR A 147 10.60 -2.42 1.66
CA THR A 147 9.32 -1.73 1.59
C THR A 147 8.36 -2.53 0.74
N LEU A 148 7.18 -2.83 1.26
CA LEU A 148 6.09 -3.38 0.47
C LEU A 148 5.44 -2.25 -0.33
N THR A 149 5.24 -2.45 -1.62
CA THR A 149 4.59 -1.52 -2.54
C THR A 149 3.33 -2.16 -3.09
N ILE A 150 2.16 -1.69 -2.65
CA ILE A 150 0.86 -2.15 -3.14
C ILE A 150 0.35 -1.15 -4.17
N ARG A 151 0.02 -1.62 -5.36
CA ARG A 151 -0.51 -0.81 -6.46
C ARG A 151 -1.93 -1.22 -6.78
N MET A 152 -2.84 -0.25 -6.75
CA MET A 152 -4.28 -0.45 -6.90
C MET A 152 -4.82 0.41 -8.03
N ALA A 153 -5.23 -0.21 -9.13
CA ALA A 153 -5.85 0.46 -10.26
C ALA A 153 -7.33 0.72 -10.00
N HIS A 154 -7.80 1.90 -10.39
CA HIS A 154 -9.21 2.27 -10.32
C HIS A 154 -9.71 2.79 -11.66
N ASN A 155 -11.01 2.69 -11.91
CA ASN A 155 -11.60 3.09 -13.17
C ASN A 155 -12.05 4.56 -13.22
N ARG A 156 -11.89 5.37 -12.17
CA ARG A 156 -12.42 6.75 -12.07
C ARG A 156 -12.29 7.63 -13.33
N TYR A 157 -11.21 7.50 -14.09
CA TYR A 157 -10.95 8.29 -15.31
C TYR A 157 -11.02 7.46 -16.59
N GLN A 158 -11.45 6.21 -16.48
CA GLN A 158 -11.47 5.27 -17.58
C GLN A 158 -12.62 5.56 -18.54
N ALA A 159 -12.34 5.45 -19.83
CA ALA A 159 -13.37 5.28 -20.85
C ALA A 159 -13.06 4.08 -21.74
N GLY A 160 -14.07 3.24 -21.96
CA GLY A 160 -13.94 1.94 -22.60
C GLY A 160 -13.41 0.86 -21.65
N GLY A 161 -13.27 -0.35 -22.17
CA GLY A 161 -12.82 -1.53 -21.42
C GLY A 161 -14.00 -2.40 -20.96
N THR A 162 -14.06 -3.63 -21.46
CA THR A 162 -15.09 -4.61 -21.06
C THR A 162 -15.02 -4.87 -19.56
N GLY A 163 -16.15 -4.72 -18.86
CA GLY A 163 -16.29 -5.04 -17.44
C GLY A 163 -15.57 -4.09 -16.48
N THR A 164 -15.05 -2.96 -16.98
CA THR A 164 -14.29 -1.99 -16.14
C THR A 164 -14.65 -0.53 -16.44
N ASP A 165 -15.49 -0.26 -17.45
CA ASP A 165 -15.94 1.10 -17.78
C ASP A 165 -16.79 1.69 -16.63
N VAL A 166 -16.50 2.94 -16.26
CA VAL A 166 -17.26 3.68 -15.23
C VAL A 166 -18.74 3.74 -15.56
N ALA A 167 -19.10 3.83 -16.84
CA ALA A 167 -20.49 3.87 -17.27
C ALA A 167 -21.26 2.58 -16.95
N ASP A 168 -20.56 1.46 -16.85
CA ASP A 168 -21.16 0.14 -16.65
C ASP A 168 -21.24 -0.24 -15.16
N ILE A 169 -20.18 0.08 -14.40
CA ILE A 169 -20.00 -0.43 -13.03
C ILE A 169 -19.81 0.67 -11.97
N GLY A 170 -19.86 1.95 -12.37
CA GLY A 170 -19.55 3.07 -11.49
C GLY A 170 -18.06 3.21 -11.19
N GLU A 171 -17.71 4.24 -10.41
CA GLU A 171 -16.32 4.46 -9.98
C GLU A 171 -15.93 3.47 -8.87
N GLN A 172 -14.89 2.68 -9.10
CA GLN A 172 -14.36 1.70 -8.14
C GLN A 172 -12.92 1.28 -8.46
N TYR A 173 -12.29 0.56 -7.54
CA TYR A 173 -11.08 -0.21 -7.88
C TYR A 173 -11.47 -1.39 -8.77
N VAL A 174 -10.60 -1.71 -9.73
CA VAL A 174 -10.90 -2.74 -10.73
C VAL A 174 -9.74 -3.70 -10.91
N GLU A 175 -10.06 -4.90 -11.40
CA GLU A 175 -9.06 -5.85 -11.88
C GLU A 175 -8.24 -5.24 -13.01
N SER A 176 -6.92 -5.38 -12.93
CA SER A 176 -6.01 -4.70 -13.84
C SER A 176 -4.70 -5.45 -13.95
N ASN A 177 -4.07 -5.39 -15.12
CA ASN A 177 -2.71 -5.89 -15.31
C ASN A 177 -1.66 -5.03 -14.61
N GLN A 178 -2.05 -3.87 -14.06
CA GLN A 178 -1.17 -2.98 -13.30
C GLN A 178 -1.37 -3.07 -11.78
N ASN A 179 -2.33 -3.87 -11.33
CA ASN A 179 -2.42 -4.27 -9.93
C ASN A 179 -1.23 -5.18 -9.60
N ASP A 180 -0.53 -4.88 -8.51
CA ASP A 180 0.75 -5.50 -8.18
C ASP A 180 1.10 -5.28 -6.70
N ILE A 181 1.70 -6.28 -6.06
CA ILE A 181 2.31 -6.13 -4.75
C ILE A 181 3.77 -6.54 -4.85
N ALA A 182 4.65 -5.55 -4.75
CA ALA A 182 6.09 -5.72 -4.85
C ALA A 182 6.78 -5.45 -3.51
N ARG A 183 8.03 -5.89 -3.37
CA ARG A 183 8.92 -5.64 -2.24
C ARG A 183 10.24 -5.04 -2.73
N GLY A 184 10.93 -4.32 -1.84
CA GLY A 184 12.25 -3.75 -2.15
C GLY A 184 12.21 -2.88 -3.41
N ASP A 185 13.11 -3.16 -4.35
CA ASP A 185 13.26 -2.45 -5.63
C ASP A 185 12.35 -3.02 -6.76
N ASP A 186 11.07 -3.27 -6.46
CA ASP A 186 10.04 -3.81 -7.37
C ASP A 186 10.08 -5.34 -7.64
N GLU A 187 10.74 -6.09 -6.75
CA GLU A 187 10.74 -7.56 -6.72
C GLU A 187 9.33 -8.10 -6.36
N PRO A 188 8.91 -9.26 -6.88
CA PRO A 188 7.56 -9.75 -6.62
C PRO A 188 7.35 -10.16 -5.15
N PHE A 189 6.22 -9.73 -4.58
CA PHE A 189 5.68 -10.30 -3.34
C PHE A 189 4.39 -11.05 -3.62
N PHE A 190 3.37 -10.38 -4.17
CA PHE A 190 2.24 -11.00 -4.89
C PHE A 190 2.14 -10.38 -6.28
N ARG A 191 2.54 -11.13 -7.30
CA ARG A 191 2.46 -10.67 -8.69
C ARG A 191 1.92 -11.78 -9.58
N VAL A 192 1.13 -11.36 -10.55
CA VAL A 192 0.61 -12.19 -11.64
C VAL A 192 1.03 -11.56 -12.96
N GLU A 193 1.16 -12.32 -14.04
CA GLU A 193 1.53 -11.76 -15.34
C GLU A 193 0.39 -10.92 -15.95
N ASN A 194 -0.85 -11.40 -15.86
CA ASN A 194 -2.01 -10.75 -16.47
C ASN A 194 -2.76 -9.84 -15.47
N ARG A 195 -4.09 -9.83 -15.51
CA ARG A 195 -4.92 -9.02 -14.61
C ARG A 195 -4.96 -9.65 -13.22
N TYR A 196 -4.57 -8.89 -12.20
CA TYR A 196 -4.70 -9.33 -10.82
C TYR A 196 -6.18 -9.18 -10.39
N PRO A 197 -6.85 -10.29 -10.03
CA PRO A 197 -8.20 -10.25 -9.47
C PRO A 197 -8.22 -9.60 -8.09
N ILE A 198 -9.11 -8.65 -7.89
CA ILE A 198 -9.30 -7.98 -6.60
C ILE A 198 -10.75 -8.10 -6.16
N ASP A 199 -10.96 -8.18 -4.85
CA ASP A 199 -12.29 -8.05 -4.27
C ASP A 199 -12.46 -6.62 -3.74
N PHE A 200 -13.25 -5.82 -4.44
CA PHE A 200 -13.62 -4.47 -4.05
C PHE A 200 -15.02 -4.46 -3.43
N SER A 201 -15.14 -3.78 -2.29
CA SER A 201 -16.44 -3.48 -1.69
C SER A 201 -16.40 -2.10 -1.06
N GLY A 202 -17.45 -1.31 -1.24
CA GLY A 202 -17.54 0.02 -0.65
C GLY A 202 -18.34 0.98 -1.52
N ASP A 203 -18.37 2.23 -1.11
CA ASP A 203 -19.18 3.28 -1.72
C ASP A 203 -18.42 4.03 -2.83
N ARG A 204 -17.10 4.17 -2.68
CA ARG A 204 -16.24 4.96 -3.58
C ARG A 204 -14.76 4.60 -3.45
N PRO A 205 -13.91 4.84 -4.47
CA PRO A 205 -12.46 4.78 -4.32
C PRO A 205 -11.93 5.83 -3.33
N MET A 206 -10.66 5.70 -2.93
CA MET A 206 -10.02 6.63 -1.99
C MET A 206 -10.04 8.08 -2.49
N GLU A 207 -10.14 8.98 -1.52
CA GLU A 207 -10.01 10.43 -1.67
C GLU A 207 -8.92 10.98 -0.75
N PRO A 208 -8.30 12.12 -1.10
CA PRO A 208 -7.29 12.73 -0.24
C PRO A 208 -7.89 13.07 1.14
N GLY A 209 -7.20 12.66 2.20
CA GLY A 209 -7.63 12.84 3.59
C GLY A 209 -8.35 11.65 4.19
N ASP A 210 -8.68 10.61 3.41
CA ASP A 210 -9.21 9.35 3.97
C ASP A 210 -8.19 8.70 4.91
N SER A 211 -8.69 8.13 6.01
CA SER A 211 -7.89 7.27 6.88
C SER A 211 -7.82 5.89 6.24
N VAL A 212 -6.61 5.33 6.12
CA VAL A 212 -6.36 4.06 5.42
C VAL A 212 -5.74 3.06 6.39
N GLU A 213 -6.28 1.85 6.43
CA GLU A 213 -5.71 0.70 7.13
C GLU A 213 -5.21 -0.34 6.13
N ILE A 214 -4.01 -0.85 6.37
CA ILE A 214 -3.43 -1.96 5.63
C ILE A 214 -3.33 -3.12 6.61
N LEU A 215 -4.00 -4.22 6.30
CA LEU A 215 -4.07 -5.42 7.12
C LEU A 215 -3.53 -6.62 6.33
N LEU A 216 -2.50 -7.26 6.87
CA LEU A 216 -2.02 -8.55 6.37
C LEU A 216 -2.73 -9.65 7.17
N ILE A 217 -3.34 -10.60 6.45
CA ILE A 217 -4.12 -11.69 7.00
C ILE A 217 -3.41 -13.00 6.67
N GLY A 218 -3.30 -13.91 7.64
CA GLY A 218 -2.68 -15.22 7.44
C GLY A 218 -3.49 -16.15 6.52
N VAL A 219 -2.91 -17.30 6.17
CA VAL A 219 -3.47 -18.29 5.21
C VAL A 219 -4.88 -18.81 5.48
N ASN A 220 -5.39 -18.70 6.70
CA ASN A 220 -6.74 -19.15 7.04
C ASN A 220 -7.80 -18.05 6.88
N ASP A 221 -7.43 -16.86 6.37
CA ASP A 221 -8.28 -15.67 6.21
C ASP A 221 -8.97 -15.14 7.49
N GLU A 222 -8.69 -15.73 8.65
CA GLU A 222 -9.30 -15.37 9.93
C GLU A 222 -8.37 -14.55 10.83
N GLN A 223 -7.05 -14.75 10.71
CA GLN A 223 -6.09 -14.21 11.67
C GLN A 223 -5.31 -13.04 11.07
N PRO A 224 -5.53 -11.80 11.56
CA PRO A 224 -4.60 -10.70 11.35
C PRO A 224 -3.19 -11.07 11.83
N ILE A 225 -2.18 -10.80 11.01
CA ILE A 225 -0.77 -11.05 11.32
C ILE A 225 0.07 -9.78 11.38
N ALA A 226 -0.38 -8.70 10.71
CA ALA A 226 0.23 -7.39 10.81
C ALA A 226 -0.73 -6.31 10.35
N ARG A 227 -0.56 -5.09 10.86
CA ARG A 227 -1.42 -3.94 10.55
C ARG A 227 -0.63 -2.64 10.59
N THR A 228 -0.98 -1.71 9.72
CA THR A 228 -0.51 -0.32 9.75
C THR A 228 -1.60 0.61 9.24
N THR A 229 -1.45 1.91 9.53
CA THR A 229 -2.41 2.94 9.14
C THR A 229 -1.70 4.13 8.53
N ALA A 230 -2.36 4.84 7.63
CA ALA A 230 -1.87 6.05 6.99
C ALA A 230 -3.03 6.98 6.64
N VAL A 231 -2.70 8.16 6.10
CA VAL A 231 -3.67 9.07 5.51
C VAL A 231 -3.39 9.17 4.02
N ALA A 232 -4.45 9.06 3.22
CA ALA A 232 -4.34 9.18 1.78
C ALA A 232 -3.98 10.62 1.36
N THR A 233 -2.96 10.76 0.53
CA THR A 233 -2.52 12.06 0.00
C THR A 233 -2.55 12.04 -1.52
N ALA A 234 -2.96 13.14 -2.15
CA ALA A 234 -2.90 13.24 -3.61
C ALA A 234 -1.44 13.34 -4.09
N ALA A 235 -1.10 12.63 -5.16
CA ALA A 235 0.16 12.88 -5.85
C ALA A 235 0.25 14.32 -6.35
N SER A 236 1.46 14.86 -6.39
CA SER A 236 1.76 16.16 -7.00
C SER A 236 2.56 15.97 -8.28
N GLY A 237 2.17 16.65 -9.36
CA GLY A 237 2.86 16.58 -10.64
C GLY A 237 2.19 15.60 -11.62
N GLU A 238 2.85 15.39 -12.77
CA GLU A 238 2.36 14.48 -13.79
C GLU A 238 2.50 13.02 -13.33
N PRO A 239 1.46 12.18 -13.48
CA PRO A 239 1.56 10.77 -13.14
C PRO A 239 2.55 10.07 -14.07
N THR A 240 3.31 9.13 -13.52
CA THR A 240 4.27 8.35 -14.30
C THR A 240 3.58 7.16 -14.95
N GLU A 241 3.82 6.94 -16.24
CA GLU A 241 3.37 5.74 -16.90
C GLU A 241 4.04 4.50 -16.28
N ARG A 242 3.24 3.50 -15.91
CA ARG A 242 3.76 2.23 -15.41
C ARG A 242 3.63 1.12 -16.45
N ASP A 243 4.75 0.44 -16.66
CA ASP A 243 4.79 -0.93 -17.15
C ASP A 243 5.18 -1.88 -16.01
N LYS A 244 4.28 -2.81 -15.68
CA LYS A 244 4.51 -3.84 -14.67
C LYS A 244 5.58 -4.84 -15.17
N PRO A 245 6.62 -5.14 -14.37
CA PRO A 245 7.59 -6.17 -14.71
C PRO A 245 6.95 -7.56 -14.81
N GLU A 246 7.59 -8.45 -15.55
CA GLU A 246 7.21 -9.87 -15.59
C GLU A 246 7.46 -10.57 -14.24
N CYS A 247 6.88 -11.75 -14.07
CA CYS A 247 7.21 -12.64 -12.96
C CYS A 247 8.57 -13.30 -13.19
N ARG A 248 9.64 -12.74 -12.64
CA ARG A 248 11.01 -13.29 -12.70
C ARG A 248 11.76 -13.06 -11.40
#